data_AF-A0A0P7WIY5-F1
#
_entry.id   AF-A0A0P7WIY5-F1
#
_cell.length_a   1.000
_cell.length_b   1.000
_cell.length_c   1.000
_cell.angle_alpha   90.00
_cell.angle_beta   90.00
_cell.angle_gamma   90.00
#
_symmetry.space_group_name_H-M   'P 1'
#
loop_
_entity.id
_entity.type
_entity.pdbx_description
1 polymer ?
#
loop_
_entity_poly.entity_id
_entity_poly.type
_entity_poly.pdbx_seq_one_letter_code
_entity_poly.pdbx_strand_id
1 'polypeptide(L)'
;MAKTNAERLREFKARKKEQEKIASLTLDDVFKTPFFETLPEDFHISSDFEDPLAFIGLPVPEFTDDRGLEDFTHYSPETAADMIEPNLGSLGRAEVMITALTEAAAALAFYVNKYKRDEIEARLAEIEASDLSKPEAKKAALQEAARLNKMLDQLERQVRWTFPQWKVTG
;
A
#
# COMPACT_ATOMS: atom_id res chain seq x y z
N MET A 1 30.80 13.76 21.66
CA MET A 1 30.46 12.39 21.23
C MET A 1 30.01 12.45 19.78
N ALA A 2 30.68 11.77 18.86
CA ALA A 2 30.27 11.74 17.45
C ALA A 2 28.98 10.92 17.32
N LYS A 3 27.94 11.49 16.71
CA LYS A 3 26.66 10.81 16.50
C LYS A 3 26.88 9.48 15.79
N THR A 4 26.20 8.44 16.26
CA THR A 4 26.26 7.11 15.67
C THR A 4 25.61 7.13 14.28
N ASN A 5 25.98 6.17 13.42
CA ASN A 5 25.41 6.10 12.06
C ASN A 5 23.89 5.91 12.06
N ALA A 6 23.35 5.22 13.08
CA ALA A 6 21.91 5.05 13.25
C ALA A 6 21.20 6.36 13.57
N GLU A 7 21.80 7.23 14.39
CA GLU A 7 21.26 8.56 14.72
C GLU A 7 21.33 9.51 13.51
N ARG A 8 22.43 9.48 12.75
CA ARG A 8 22.54 10.26 11.50
C ARG A 8 21.50 9.83 10.47
N LEU A 9 21.23 8.54 10.35
CA LEU A 9 20.22 8.01 9.42
C LEU A 9 18.80 8.40 9.85
N ARG A 10 18.50 8.37 11.16
CA ARG A 10 17.21 8.84 11.70
C ARG A 10 17.01 10.33 11.47
N GLU A 11 18.03 11.15 11.74
CA GLU A 11 17.96 12.59 11.47
C GLU A 11 17.83 12.90 9.99
N PHE A 12 18.51 12.15 9.12
CA PHE A 12 18.36 12.31 7.68
C PHE A 12 16.95 11.96 7.20
N LYS A 13 16.38 10.85 7.69
CA LYS A 13 14.99 10.48 7.39
C LYS A 13 13.99 11.50 7.93
N ALA A 14 14.22 12.02 9.14
CA ALA A 14 13.38 13.06 9.73
C ALA A 14 13.46 14.37 8.93
N ARG A 15 14.66 14.80 8.52
CA ARG A 15 14.84 15.97 7.66
C ARG A 15 14.24 15.78 6.27
N LYS A 16 14.35 14.58 5.70
CA LYS A 16 13.75 14.27 4.40
C LYS A 16 12.22 14.30 4.48
N LYS A 17 11.65 13.72 5.53
CA LYS A 17 10.20 13.78 5.80
C LYS A 17 9.73 15.22 6.00
N GLU A 18 10.51 16.04 6.72
CA GLU A 18 10.21 17.46 6.92
C GLU A 18 10.34 18.28 5.63
N GLN A 19 11.31 17.96 4.77
CA GLN A 19 11.47 18.59 3.46
C GLN A 19 10.35 18.19 2.48
N GLU A 20 9.93 16.93 2.51
CA GLU A 20 8.77 16.43 1.73
C GLU A 20 7.47 17.12 2.18
N LYS A 21 7.31 17.36 3.49
CA LYS A 21 6.21 18.12 4.11
C LYS A 21 6.20 19.60 3.72
N ILE A 22 7.36 20.26 3.78
CA ILE A 22 7.47 21.68 3.41
C ILE A 22 7.23 21.86 1.90
N ALA A 23 7.75 20.94 1.06
CA ALA A 23 7.62 21.04 -0.39
C ALA A 23 6.16 20.91 -0.87
N SER A 24 5.32 20.07 -0.23
CA SER A 24 3.90 19.98 -0.60
C SER A 24 3.10 21.23 -0.21
N LEU A 25 3.50 21.94 0.84
CA LEU A 25 2.85 23.18 1.30
C LEU A 25 3.26 24.42 0.50
N THR A 26 4.36 24.38 -0.28
CA THR A 26 4.90 25.56 -1.00
C THR A 26 4.46 25.67 -2.46
N LEU A 27 3.58 24.80 -2.95
CA LEU A 27 3.13 24.78 -4.36
C LEU A 27 1.86 25.61 -4.62
N ASP A 28 1.35 26.33 -3.61
CA ASP A 28 0.17 27.22 -3.74
C ASP A 28 0.34 28.26 -4.86
N ASP A 29 1.56 28.70 -5.14
CA ASP A 29 1.85 29.64 -6.24
C ASP A 29 1.77 28.98 -7.64
N VAL A 30 1.91 27.65 -7.70
CA VAL A 30 1.91 26.85 -8.93
C VAL A 30 0.51 26.31 -9.25
N PHE A 31 -0.18 25.75 -8.26
CA PHE A 31 -1.51 25.14 -8.42
C PHE A 31 -2.62 26.11 -8.01
N LYS A 32 -3.06 26.93 -8.96
CA LYS A 32 -4.02 28.02 -8.71
C LYS A 32 -5.48 27.59 -8.67
N THR A 33 -5.81 26.48 -9.33
CA THR A 33 -7.17 25.94 -9.37
C THR A 33 -7.24 24.79 -8.37
N PRO A 34 -8.19 24.81 -7.41
CA PRO A 34 -8.41 23.70 -6.50
C PRO A 34 -8.63 22.40 -7.26
N PHE A 35 -8.05 21.30 -6.78
CA PHE A 35 -8.07 20.03 -7.49
C PHE A 35 -9.49 19.52 -7.75
N PHE A 36 -10.39 19.65 -6.77
CA PHE A 36 -11.78 19.20 -6.91
C PHE A 36 -12.53 19.87 -8.09
N GLU A 37 -12.20 21.11 -8.45
CA GLU A 37 -12.81 21.83 -9.58
C GLU A 37 -12.37 21.29 -10.95
N THR A 38 -11.26 20.54 -10.99
CA THR A 38 -10.70 19.98 -12.24
C THR A 38 -11.31 18.63 -12.60
N LEU A 39 -12.09 18.05 -11.69
CA LEU A 39 -12.69 16.73 -11.86
C LEU A 39 -13.98 16.82 -12.69
N PRO A 40 -14.28 15.80 -13.51
CA PRO A 40 -15.53 15.77 -14.26
C PRO A 40 -16.73 15.60 -13.32
N GLU A 41 -17.91 16.08 -13.70
CA GLU A 41 -19.13 16.04 -12.86
C GLU A 41 -19.51 14.60 -12.43
N ASP A 42 -19.20 13.61 -13.27
CA ASP A 42 -19.47 12.19 -13.07
C ASP A 42 -18.29 11.42 -12.45
N PHE A 43 -17.25 12.11 -11.94
CA PHE A 43 -16.04 11.49 -11.39
C PHE A 43 -16.30 10.38 -10.34
N HIS A 44 -17.36 10.52 -9.55
CA HIS A 44 -17.72 9.56 -8.50
C HIS A 44 -18.38 8.26 -9.02
N ILE A 45 -18.80 8.22 -10.29
CA ILE A 45 -19.49 7.08 -10.93
C ILE A 45 -18.88 6.63 -12.25
N SER A 46 -17.95 7.40 -12.82
CA SER A 46 -17.31 7.08 -14.11
C SER A 46 -15.78 7.06 -14.06
N SER A 47 -15.20 7.09 -12.85
CA SER A 47 -13.75 6.97 -12.69
C SER A 47 -13.29 5.52 -12.75
N ASP A 48 -12.13 5.28 -13.37
CA ASP A 48 -11.53 3.94 -13.48
C ASP A 48 -11.20 3.28 -12.13
N PHE A 49 -11.25 4.02 -11.02
CA PHE A 49 -11.03 3.49 -9.68
C PHE A 49 -12.34 3.21 -8.90
N GLU A 50 -13.51 3.57 -9.45
CA GLU A 50 -14.82 3.26 -8.84
C GLU A 50 -15.04 1.75 -8.77
N ASP A 51 -14.96 1.05 -9.90
CA ASP A 51 -15.10 -0.40 -10.01
C ASP A 51 -14.22 -1.16 -8.98
N PRO A 52 -12.89 -0.94 -8.92
CA PRO A 52 -12.02 -1.57 -7.92
C PRO A 52 -12.47 -1.39 -6.47
N LEU A 53 -12.93 -0.19 -6.09
CA LEU A 53 -13.39 0.09 -4.73
C LEU A 53 -14.75 -0.57 -4.46
N ALA A 54 -15.67 -0.53 -5.41
CA ALA A 54 -16.96 -1.18 -5.34
C ALA A 54 -16.81 -2.71 -5.18
N PHE A 55 -15.88 -3.34 -5.91
CA PHE A 55 -15.60 -4.79 -5.80
C PHE A 55 -15.16 -5.23 -4.40
N ILE A 56 -14.51 -4.34 -3.64
CA ILE A 56 -14.07 -4.61 -2.26
C ILE A 56 -15.01 -4.00 -1.21
N GLY A 57 -16.16 -3.46 -1.63
CA GLY A 57 -17.17 -2.89 -0.75
C GLY A 57 -16.75 -1.58 -0.08
N LEU A 58 -15.79 -0.85 -0.67
CA LEU A 58 -15.40 0.47 -0.21
C LEU A 58 -16.16 1.56 -0.99
N PRO A 59 -16.59 2.65 -0.32
CA PRO A 59 -17.20 3.77 -1.01
C PRO A 59 -16.18 4.49 -1.88
N VAL A 60 -16.65 5.03 -3.00
CA VAL A 60 -15.84 5.92 -3.84
C VAL A 60 -15.64 7.25 -3.12
N PRO A 61 -14.40 7.76 -3.02
CA PRO A 61 -14.14 9.06 -2.42
C PRO A 61 -14.77 10.20 -3.26
N GLU A 62 -15.53 11.06 -2.59
CA GLU A 62 -16.14 12.25 -3.21
C GLU A 62 -15.25 13.48 -3.03
N PHE A 63 -15.01 14.23 -4.12
CA PHE A 63 -14.28 15.49 -4.14
C PHE A 63 -15.21 16.62 -4.59
N THR A 64 -16.05 17.11 -3.66
CA THR A 64 -17.06 18.15 -3.93
C THR A 64 -16.67 19.54 -3.44
N ASP A 65 -15.59 19.64 -2.67
CA ASP A 65 -15.01 20.87 -2.15
C ASP A 65 -13.51 20.68 -1.88
N ASP A 66 -12.86 21.75 -1.42
CA ASP A 66 -11.42 21.77 -1.16
C ASP A 66 -11.04 21.32 0.26
N ARG A 67 -11.90 20.60 0.98
CA ARG A 67 -11.56 20.14 2.33
C ARG A 67 -10.46 19.07 2.32
N GLY A 68 -9.55 19.18 3.29
CA GLY A 68 -8.43 18.28 3.50
C GLY A 68 -8.83 16.93 4.11
N LEU A 69 -7.83 16.11 4.46
CA LEU A 69 -8.03 14.76 5.01
C LEU A 69 -8.60 14.78 6.43
N GLU A 70 -8.33 15.83 7.19
CA GLU A 70 -8.80 16.07 8.56
C GLU A 70 -10.32 15.98 8.71
N ASP A 71 -11.06 16.33 7.65
CA ASP A 71 -12.53 16.30 7.64
C ASP A 71 -13.13 14.93 7.29
N PHE A 72 -12.31 13.99 6.80
CA PHE A 72 -12.75 12.67 6.32
C PHE A 72 -12.13 11.51 7.10
N THR A 73 -11.18 11.81 7.98
CA THR A 73 -10.50 10.79 8.77
C THR A 73 -11.38 10.27 9.90
N HIS A 74 -11.18 9.00 10.26
CA HIS A 74 -11.78 8.40 11.45
C HIS A 74 -10.89 8.48 12.69
N TYR A 75 -9.70 9.09 12.57
CA TYR A 75 -8.87 9.38 13.74
C TYR A 75 -9.57 10.38 14.66
N SER A 76 -9.29 10.29 15.96
CA SER A 76 -9.71 11.33 16.90
C SER A 76 -9.07 12.67 16.49
N PRO A 77 -9.68 13.83 16.81
CA PRO A 77 -9.09 15.13 16.49
C PRO A 77 -7.66 15.29 17.00
N GLU A 78 -7.35 14.75 18.18
CA GLU A 78 -5.99 14.75 18.76
C GLU A 78 -5.01 13.95 17.91
N THR A 79 -5.37 12.72 17.53
CA THR A 79 -4.52 11.88 16.68
C THR A 79 -4.40 12.44 15.26
N ALA A 80 -5.47 13.01 14.72
CA ALA A 80 -5.48 13.68 13.43
C ALA A 80 -4.52 14.87 13.43
N ALA A 81 -4.52 15.71 14.47
CA ALA A 81 -3.61 16.86 14.58
C ALA A 81 -2.12 16.46 14.60
N ASP A 82 -1.80 15.30 15.17
CA ASP A 82 -0.43 14.79 15.24
C ASP A 82 0.02 14.07 13.96
N MET A 83 -0.92 13.45 13.22
CA MET A 83 -0.61 12.55 12.10
C MET A 83 -0.89 13.16 10.72
N ILE A 84 -1.81 14.10 10.63
CA ILE A 84 -2.27 14.71 9.38
C ILE A 84 -1.73 16.12 9.32
N GLU A 85 -1.15 16.46 8.17
CA GLU A 85 -0.74 17.82 7.91
C GLU A 85 -1.99 18.65 7.63
N PRO A 86 -2.22 19.74 8.39
CA PRO A 86 -3.43 20.54 8.24
C PRO A 86 -3.45 21.25 6.88
N ASN A 87 -4.65 21.45 6.32
CA ASN A 87 -4.90 22.26 5.12
C ASN A 87 -4.23 21.75 3.84
N LEU A 88 -4.15 20.44 3.64
CA LEU A 88 -3.65 19.85 2.39
C LEU A 88 -4.61 20.00 1.19
N GLY A 89 -5.82 20.53 1.42
CA GLY A 89 -6.86 20.69 0.41
C GLY A 89 -7.32 19.37 -0.21
N SER A 90 -8.13 19.48 -1.27
CA SER A 90 -8.60 18.31 -2.03
C SER A 90 -7.46 17.55 -2.71
N LEU A 91 -6.41 18.24 -3.16
CA LEU A 91 -5.24 17.63 -3.82
C LEU A 91 -4.46 16.74 -2.86
N GLY A 92 -3.99 17.29 -1.74
CA GLY A 92 -3.18 16.51 -0.81
C GLY A 92 -3.99 15.40 -0.15
N ARG A 93 -5.31 15.55 0.00
CA ARG A 93 -6.20 14.44 0.36
C ARG A 93 -6.12 13.29 -0.65
N ALA A 94 -6.18 13.57 -1.95
CA ALA A 94 -6.03 12.55 -3.00
C ALA A 94 -4.64 11.90 -2.95
N GLU A 95 -3.56 12.67 -2.78
CA GLU A 95 -2.20 12.13 -2.72
C GLU A 95 -1.96 11.22 -1.52
N VAL A 96 -2.49 11.58 -0.35
CA VAL A 96 -2.43 10.75 0.86
C VAL A 96 -3.25 9.48 0.67
N MET A 97 -4.43 9.58 0.05
CA MET A 97 -5.27 8.42 -0.24
C MET A 97 -4.57 7.39 -1.14
N ILE A 98 -3.90 7.83 -2.21
CA ILE A 98 -3.11 6.95 -3.08
C ILE A 98 -2.02 6.22 -2.26
N THR A 99 -1.36 6.95 -1.36
CA THR A 99 -0.32 6.39 -0.48
C THR A 99 -0.93 5.34 0.46
N ALA A 100 -2.03 5.67 1.14
CA ALA A 100 -2.70 4.79 2.09
C ALA A 100 -3.26 3.52 1.43
N LEU A 101 -3.85 3.62 0.25
CA LEU A 101 -4.34 2.47 -0.52
C LEU A 101 -3.20 1.54 -0.93
N THR A 102 -2.06 2.10 -1.33
CA THR A 102 -0.86 1.33 -1.69
C THR A 102 -0.29 0.59 -0.47
N GLU A 103 -0.22 1.26 0.68
CA GLU A 103 0.23 0.64 1.94
C GLU A 103 -0.73 -0.46 2.41
N ALA A 104 -2.03 -0.23 2.33
CA ALA A 104 -3.06 -1.22 2.67
C ALA A 104 -2.97 -2.46 1.76
N ALA A 105 -2.83 -2.26 0.45
CA ALA A 105 -2.66 -3.35 -0.50
C ALA A 105 -1.38 -4.16 -0.23
N ALA A 106 -0.27 -3.48 0.08
CA ALA A 106 1.00 -4.14 0.43
C ALA A 106 0.89 -4.96 1.72
N ALA A 107 0.24 -4.41 2.75
CA ALA A 107 0.01 -5.10 4.02
C ALA A 107 -0.89 -6.34 3.85
N LEU A 108 -1.99 -6.21 3.11
CA LEU A 108 -2.87 -7.35 2.81
C LEU A 108 -2.14 -8.43 2.01
N ALA A 109 -1.35 -8.04 1.01
CA ALA A 109 -0.55 -8.98 0.21
C ALA A 109 0.45 -9.75 1.08
N PHE A 110 1.07 -9.10 2.07
CA PHE A 110 1.95 -9.77 3.04
C PHE A 110 1.22 -10.88 3.80
N TYR A 111 0.04 -10.60 4.38
CA TYR A 111 -0.71 -11.60 5.14
C TYR A 111 -1.21 -12.75 4.26
N VAL A 112 -1.71 -12.46 3.06
CA VAL A 112 -2.13 -13.49 2.09
C VAL A 112 -0.95 -14.37 1.67
N ASN A 113 0.21 -13.76 1.41
CA ASN A 113 1.43 -14.49 1.07
C ASN A 113 1.86 -15.40 2.22
N LYS A 114 1.95 -14.84 3.43
CA LYS A 114 2.32 -15.59 4.64
C LYS A 114 1.41 -16.80 4.85
N TYR A 115 0.09 -16.60 4.82
CA TYR A 115 -0.87 -17.70 4.95
C TYR A 115 -0.62 -18.81 3.93
N LYS A 116 -0.49 -18.46 2.64
CA LYS A 116 -0.24 -19.44 1.58
C LYS A 116 1.06 -20.20 1.77
N ARG A 117 2.12 -19.53 2.22
CA ARG A 117 3.41 -20.17 2.50
C ARG A 117 3.28 -21.15 3.67
N ASP A 118 2.69 -20.71 4.77
CA ASP A 118 2.50 -21.55 5.97
C ASP A 118 1.73 -22.84 5.62
N GLU A 119 0.67 -22.75 4.83
CA GLU A 119 -0.12 -23.91 4.37
C GLU A 119 0.66 -24.86 3.45
N ILE A 120 1.48 -24.31 2.55
CA ILE A 120 2.30 -25.12 1.63
C ILE A 120 3.42 -25.83 2.39
N GLU A 121 4.08 -25.13 3.31
CA GLU A 121 5.14 -25.66 4.17
C GLU A 121 4.59 -26.77 5.08
N ALA A 122 3.38 -26.58 5.65
CA ALA A 122 2.68 -27.63 6.40
C ALA A 122 2.41 -28.87 5.55
N ARG A 123 1.90 -28.69 4.32
CA ARG A 123 1.64 -29.82 3.41
C ARG A 123 2.92 -30.55 2.99
N LEU A 124 4.03 -29.85 2.81
CA LEU A 124 5.34 -30.47 2.56
C LEU A 124 5.79 -31.34 3.74
N ALA A 125 5.64 -30.85 4.97
CA ALA A 125 5.97 -31.62 6.17
C ALA A 125 5.12 -32.90 6.31
N GLU A 126 3.84 -32.86 5.95
CA GLU A 126 2.98 -34.06 5.89
C GLU A 126 3.49 -35.10 4.88
N ILE A 127 3.94 -34.65 3.70
CA ILE A 127 4.50 -35.53 2.66
C ILE A 127 5.80 -36.17 3.15
N GLU A 128 6.67 -35.41 3.82
CA GLU A 128 7.93 -35.89 4.38
C GLU A 128 7.72 -36.94 5.48
N ALA A 129 6.66 -36.78 6.28
CA ALA A 129 6.29 -37.73 7.34
C ALA A 129 5.52 -38.97 6.83
N SER A 130 5.10 -39.00 5.56
CA SER A 130 4.28 -40.08 5.01
C SER A 130 5.10 -41.35 4.74
N ASP A 131 4.44 -42.51 4.80
CA ASP A 131 5.08 -43.78 4.41
C ASP A 131 5.25 -43.87 2.88
N LEU A 132 6.50 -43.76 2.43
CA LEU A 132 6.90 -43.83 1.01
C LEU A 132 7.48 -45.20 0.63
N SER A 133 7.12 -46.27 1.36
CA SER A 133 7.58 -47.64 1.11
C SER A 133 7.20 -48.19 -0.27
N LYS A 134 6.05 -47.77 -0.82
CA LYS A 134 5.58 -48.20 -2.14
C LYS A 134 6.16 -47.32 -3.26
N PRO A 135 6.72 -47.89 -4.34
CA PRO A 135 7.31 -47.12 -5.44
C PRO A 135 6.38 -46.07 -6.07
N GLU A 136 5.11 -46.42 -6.27
CA GLU A 136 4.12 -45.50 -6.85
C GLU A 136 3.76 -44.35 -5.90
N ALA A 137 3.60 -44.65 -4.60
CA ALA A 137 3.33 -43.63 -3.58
C ALA A 137 4.52 -42.66 -3.45
N LYS A 138 5.74 -43.19 -3.49
CA LYS A 138 6.97 -42.39 -3.50
C LYS A 138 7.05 -41.46 -4.70
N LYS A 139 6.73 -41.96 -5.91
CA LYS A 139 6.75 -41.16 -7.13
C LYS A 139 5.73 -40.01 -7.07
N ALA A 140 4.51 -40.29 -6.62
CA ALA A 140 3.47 -39.29 -6.46
C ALA A 140 3.86 -38.21 -5.43
N ALA A 141 4.39 -38.62 -4.28
CA ALA A 141 4.88 -37.71 -3.24
C ALA A 141 5.98 -36.76 -3.74
N LEU A 142 6.95 -37.28 -4.50
CA LEU A 142 8.02 -36.46 -5.08
C LEU A 142 7.50 -35.45 -6.12
N GLN A 143 6.53 -35.85 -6.95
CA GLN A 143 5.92 -34.95 -7.92
C GLN A 143 5.15 -33.81 -7.22
N GLU A 144 4.41 -34.15 -6.18
CA GLU A 144 3.66 -33.15 -5.42
C GLU A 144 4.59 -32.20 -4.64
N ALA A 145 5.63 -32.72 -4.00
CA ALA A 145 6.63 -31.90 -3.33
C ALA A 145 7.32 -30.93 -4.31
N ALA A 146 7.65 -31.39 -5.52
CA ALA A 146 8.21 -30.52 -6.56
C ALA A 146 7.22 -29.42 -6.99
N ARG A 147 5.93 -29.75 -7.11
CA ARG A 147 4.87 -28.77 -7.43
C ARG A 147 4.72 -27.72 -6.33
N LEU A 148 4.71 -28.14 -5.07
CA LEU A 148 4.60 -27.25 -3.90
C LEU A 148 5.82 -26.34 -3.75
N ASN A 149 7.03 -26.85 -3.92
CA ASN A 149 8.25 -26.03 -3.92
C ASN A 149 8.22 -24.97 -5.01
N LYS A 150 7.75 -25.31 -6.23
CA LYS A 150 7.56 -24.34 -7.30
C LYS A 150 6.55 -23.23 -6.94
N MET A 151 5.52 -23.54 -6.14
CA MET A 151 4.58 -22.53 -5.65
C MET A 151 5.23 -21.61 -4.62
N LEU A 152 6.09 -22.13 -3.74
CA LEU A 152 6.90 -21.30 -2.82
C LEU A 152 7.82 -20.36 -3.60
N ASP A 153 8.51 -20.85 -4.63
CA ASP A 153 9.36 -20.02 -5.51
C ASP A 153 8.59 -18.89 -6.19
N GLN A 154 7.30 -19.10 -6.49
CA GLN A 154 6.43 -18.06 -7.04
C GLN A 154 6.06 -17.03 -5.98
N LEU A 155 5.78 -17.47 -4.76
CA LEU A 155 5.42 -16.62 -3.62
C LEU A 155 6.59 -15.76 -3.12
N GLU A 156 7.83 -16.11 -3.44
CA GLU A 156 9.01 -15.27 -3.15
C GLU A 156 9.15 -14.08 -4.10
N ARG A 157 8.43 -14.09 -5.22
CA ARG A 157 8.52 -13.03 -6.22
C ARG A 157 7.70 -11.81 -5.80
N GLN A 158 8.28 -10.64 -6.03
CA GLN A 158 7.57 -9.38 -5.85
C GLN A 158 6.75 -9.04 -7.10
N VAL A 159 5.50 -8.62 -6.89
CA VAL A 159 4.69 -7.98 -7.92
C VAL A 159 5.00 -6.49 -7.92
N ARG A 160 5.34 -5.93 -9.09
CA ARG A 160 5.64 -4.51 -9.25
C ARG A 160 4.51 -3.82 -9.99
N TRP A 161 3.99 -2.75 -9.42
CA TRP A 161 3.03 -1.85 -10.05
C TRP A 161 3.71 -0.54 -10.41
N THR A 162 3.39 -0.01 -11.58
CA THR A 162 3.84 1.30 -12.04
C THR A 162 2.68 2.28 -11.96
N PHE A 163 2.93 3.43 -11.32
CA PHE A 163 1.96 4.50 -11.19
C PHE A 163 2.50 5.76 -11.90
N PRO A 164 1.62 6.59 -12.50
CA PRO A 164 2.00 7.95 -12.89
C PRO A 164 2.56 8.70 -11.67
N GLN A 165 3.58 9.53 -11.83
CA GLN A 165 4.10 10.33 -10.71
C GLN A 165 3.02 11.32 -10.25
N TRP A 166 2.55 11.21 -9.00
CA TRP A 166 1.52 12.10 -8.46
C TRP A 166 2.06 13.14 -7.47
N LYS A 167 3.21 12.87 -6.81
CA LYS A 167 3.88 13.85 -5.95
C LYS A 167 5.00 14.55 -6.70
N VAL A 168 5.14 15.86 -6.55
CA VAL A 168 6.27 16.60 -7.11
C VAL A 168 6.94 17.44 -6.04
N THR A 169 8.25 17.64 -6.17
CA THR A 169 9.05 18.52 -5.31
C THR A 169 9.81 19.49 -6.21
N GLY A 170 9.85 20.77 -5.85
CA GLY A 170 10.54 21.85 -6.56
C GLY A 170 11.52 22.59 -5.67
#